data_AF-A0AAU4MQ49-F1
#
_entry.id   AF-A0AAU4MQ49-F1
#
_cell.length_a   1.000
_cell.length_b   1.000
_cell.length_c   1.000
_cell.angle_alpha   90.00
_cell.angle_beta   90.00
_cell.angle_gamma   90.00
#
_symmetry.space_group_name_H-M   'P 1'
#
loop_
_entity.id
_entity.type
_entity.pdbx_description
1 polymer ?
#
loop_
_entity_poly.entity_id
_entity_poly.type
_entity_poly.pdbx_seq_one_letter_code
_entity_poly.pdbx_strand_id
1 'polypeptide(L)' 'MMLMSSPAMALTRDDGDDPGTGLSVAQTLGLYVAIPIVLFLVIAGLVMLPSVVGKDKKK' A
#
# COMPACT_ATOMS: atom_id res chain seq x y z
N MET A 1 -19.86 -38.77 31.98
CA MET A 1 -20.88 -38.16 31.11
C MET A 1 -20.20 -37.03 30.34
N MET A 2 -19.85 -37.30 29.08
CA MET A 2 -19.20 -36.40 28.13
C MET A 2 -20.18 -36.07 27.00
N LEU A 3 -21.20 -35.23 27.20
CA LEU A 3 -22.14 -34.91 26.11
C LEU A 3 -22.78 -33.52 26.24
N MET A 4 -22.03 -32.50 26.67
CA MET A 4 -22.45 -31.11 26.44
C MET A 4 -21.36 -30.42 25.62
N SER A 5 -21.43 -30.68 24.31
CA SER A 5 -20.69 -29.97 23.28
C SER A 5 -21.01 -28.47 23.36
N SER A 6 -20.08 -27.69 23.92
CA SER A 6 -19.96 -26.27 23.62
C SER A 6 -19.50 -26.07 22.16
N PRO A 7 -19.73 -24.88 21.60
CA PRO A 7 -20.68 -24.62 20.52
C PRO A 7 -20.26 -25.18 19.14
N ALA A 8 -21.11 -26.00 18.53
CA ALA A 8 -21.06 -26.31 17.09
C ALA A 8 -21.70 -25.21 16.21
N MET A 9 -21.92 -24.01 16.77
CA MET A 9 -22.62 -22.87 16.14
C MET A 9 -21.78 -21.58 16.12
N ALA A 10 -20.45 -21.68 16.28
CA ALA A 10 -19.53 -20.55 16.15
C ALA A 10 -18.83 -20.50 14.78
N LEU A 11 -19.49 -20.97 13.71
CA LEU A 11 -19.04 -20.67 12.35
C LEU A 11 -19.59 -19.30 11.93
N THR A 12 -19.22 -18.25 12.67
CA THR A 12 -19.24 -16.91 12.12
C THR A 12 -18.06 -16.89 11.15
N ARG A 13 -18.33 -17.02 9.85
CA ARG A 13 -17.32 -16.75 8.83
C ARG A 13 -16.88 -15.31 9.06
N ASP A 14 -15.70 -15.16 9.64
CA ASP A 14 -15.10 -13.86 9.90
C ASP A 14 -14.58 -13.32 8.57
N ASP A 15 -14.58 -12.00 8.38
CA ASP A 15 -14.03 -11.37 7.18
C ASP A 15 -12.50 -11.60 7.09
N GLY A 16 -11.89 -12.17 8.14
CA GLY A 16 -10.55 -12.73 8.12
C GLY A 16 -10.41 -14.08 7.39
N ASP A 17 -11.49 -14.89 7.30
CA ASP A 17 -11.50 -16.18 6.60
C ASP A 17 -11.79 -16.04 5.09
N ASP A 18 -12.51 -14.98 4.69
CA ASP A 18 -12.74 -14.63 3.27
C ASP A 18 -12.19 -13.23 3.00
N PRO A 19 -10.91 -13.11 2.57
CA PRO A 19 -10.27 -11.82 2.34
C PRO A 19 -10.82 -11.08 1.09
N GLY A 20 -11.86 -11.60 0.44
CA GLY A 20 -12.43 -11.04 -0.78
C GLY A 20 -11.50 -11.20 -1.98
N THR A 21 -11.83 -10.52 -3.07
CA THR A 21 -10.98 -10.55 -4.28
C THR A 21 -9.69 -9.77 -4.04
N GLY A 22 -8.57 -10.49 -4.04
CA GLY A 22 -7.24 -9.91 -3.93
C GLY A 22 -6.89 -8.96 -5.08
N LEU A 23 -5.95 -8.05 -4.82
CA LEU A 23 -5.42 -7.14 -5.85
C LEU A 23 -4.71 -7.93 -6.95
N SER A 24 -4.87 -7.48 -8.20
CA SER A 24 -4.02 -7.97 -9.28
C SER A 24 -2.56 -7.59 -9.02
N VAL A 25 -1.63 -8.32 -9.66
CA VAL A 25 -0.19 -8.01 -9.61
C VAL A 25 0.08 -6.58 -10.05
N ALA A 26 -0.59 -6.11 -11.10
CA ALA A 26 -0.44 -4.75 -11.61
C ALA A 26 -0.89 -3.70 -10.59
N GLN A 27 -2.02 -3.91 -9.91
CA GLN A 27 -2.48 -2.99 -8.87
C GLN A 27 -1.54 -2.99 -7.66
N THR A 28 -1.05 -4.16 -7.25
CA THR A 28 -0.11 -4.28 -6.13
C THR A 28 1.19 -3.53 -6.41
N LEU A 29 1.80 -3.76 -7.58
CA LEU A 29 3.02 -3.05 -7.97
C LEU A 29 2.75 -1.56 -8.20
N GLY A 30 1.62 -1.19 -8.79
CA GLY A 30 1.22 0.20 -8.99
C GLY A 30 1.11 0.96 -7.66
N LEU A 31 0.37 0.42 -6.70
CA LEU A 31 0.09 1.06 -5.43
C LEU A 31 1.30 1.09 -4.49
N TYR A 32 2.01 -0.03 -4.37
CA TYR A 32 3.04 -0.20 -3.34
C TYR A 32 4.48 -0.01 -3.83
N VAL A 33 4.70 0.07 -5.15
CA VAL A 33 6.05 0.27 -5.71
C VAL A 33 6.09 1.54 -6.56
N ALA A 34 5.22 1.66 -7.56
CA ALA A 34 5.26 2.79 -8.49
C ALA A 34 4.89 4.11 -7.81
N ILE A 35 3.81 4.16 -7.01
CA ILE A 35 3.40 5.39 -6.30
C ILE A 35 4.52 5.90 -5.37
N PRO A 36 5.13 5.08 -4.49
CA PRO A 36 6.26 5.54 -3.67
C PRO A 36 7.44 6.09 -4.47
N ILE A 37 7.81 5.43 -5.58
CA ILE A 37 8.90 5.89 -6.46
C ILE A 37 8.56 7.25 -7.09
N VAL A 38 7.35 7.40 -7.63
CA VAL A 38 6.90 8.67 -8.23
C VAL A 38 6.89 9.78 -7.20
N LEU A 39 6.36 9.52 -6.00
CA LEU A 39 6.38 10.49 -4.89
C LEU A 39 7.81 10.91 -4.54
N PHE A 40 8.72 9.95 -4.42
CA PHE A 40 10.13 10.24 -4.16
C PHE A 40 10.74 11.13 -5.26
N LEU A 41 10.53 10.79 -6.53
CA LEU A 41 11.08 11.56 -7.66
C LEU A 41 10.51 12.97 -7.72
N VAL A 42 9.21 13.13 -7.46
CA VAL A 42 8.57 14.45 -7.38
C VAL A 42 9.22 15.27 -6.26
N ILE A 43 9.35 14.71 -5.05
CA ILE A 43 9.96 15.41 -3.92
C ILE A 43 11.42 15.78 -4.22
N ALA A 44 12.22 14.82 -4.70
CA ALA A 44 13.61 15.04 -5.05
C ALA A 44 13.76 16.12 -6.13
N GLY A 45 12.90 16.08 -7.16
CA GLY A 45 12.85 17.09 -8.21
C GLY A 45 12.52 18.48 -7.66
N LEU A 46 11.50 18.58 -6.81
CA LEU A 46 11.13 19.84 -6.16
C LEU A 46 12.23 20.41 -5.27
N VAL A 47 12.95 19.56 -4.54
CA VAL A 47 14.10 19.96 -3.69
C VAL A 47 15.28 20.43 -4.54
N MET A 48 15.55 19.78 -5.67
CA MET A 48 16.66 20.14 -6.55
C MET A 48 16.37 21.34 -7.43
N LEU A 49 15.09 21.61 -7.74
CA LEU A 49 14.67 22.65 -8.69
C LEU A 49 15.28 24.04 -8.39
N PRO A 50 15.31 24.56 -7.14
CA PRO A 50 15.94 25.85 -6.84
C PRO A 50 17.45 25.86 -7.09
N SER A 51 18.13 24.73 -6.84
CA SER A 51 19.57 24.59 -7.04
C SER A 51 19.94 24.57 -8.52
N VAL A 52 19.10 23.94 -9.35
CA VAL A 52 19.28 23.91 -10.81
C VAL A 52 18.96 25.27 -11.41
N VAL A 53 17.83 25.89 -11.05
CA VAL A 53 17.39 27.19 -11.59
C VAL A 53 18.23 28.37 -11.09
N GLY A 54 18.69 28.34 -9.84
CA GLY A 54 19.50 29.40 -9.24
C GLY A 54 20.96 29.42 -9.73
N LYS A 55 21.46 28.30 -10.26
CA LYS A 55 22.81 28.17 -10.82
C LYS A 55 22.96 28.99 -12.11
N ASP A 56 21.91 29.11 -12.91
CA ASP A 56 21.92 29.91 -14.15
C ASP A 56 21.85 31.42 -13.89
N LYS A 57 21.31 31.86 -12.74
CA LYS A 57 21.22 33.30 -12.40
C LYS A 57 22.50 33.88 -11.76
N LYS A 58 23.48 33.03 -11.43
CA LYS A 58 24.77 33.45 -10.86
C LYS A 58 25.92 33.48 -11.88
N LYS A 59 25.62 33.31 -13.18
CA LYS A 59 26.58 33.51 -14.27
C LYS A 59 26.41 34.87 -14.91
#